data_AF-A0A7W6NPT6-F1
#
_entry.id   AF-A0A7W6NPT6-F1
#
_cell.length_a   1.000
_cell.length_b   1.000
_cell.length_c   1.000
_cell.angle_alpha   90.00
_cell.angle_beta   90.00
_cell.angle_gamma   90.00
#
_symmetry.space_group_name_H-M   'P 1'
#
loop_
_entity.id
_entity.type
_entity.pdbx_description
1 polymer ?
#
loop_
_entity_poly.entity_id
_entity_poly.type
_entity_poly.pdbx_seq_one_letter_code
_entity_poly.pdbx_strand_id
1 'polypeptide(L)'
;MTQHDDDLDDSGGFDVDDWSRLKPFTGRIAALDDVRARHAVFALDDTENPSLIDMDLPQPVIWWDDDGEQAAVAVQAEAHVSADGETMEVLGLILPDGGSAVALLEDVDLVDDTDPVWRELVENAIGPADDED
;
A
#
# COMPACT_ATOMS: atom_id res chain seq x y z
N MET A 1 -6.39 36.01 3.76
CA MET A 1 -5.72 35.65 2.50
C MET A 1 -4.93 34.41 2.85
N THR A 2 -5.20 33.20 2.40
CA THR A 2 -6.21 32.65 1.49
C THR A 2 -6.37 31.19 1.92
N GLN A 3 -7.60 30.75 2.06
CA GLN A 3 -8.00 29.36 2.25
C GLN A 3 -7.51 28.60 1.00
N HIS A 4 -6.51 27.72 1.12
CA HIS A 4 -6.20 26.73 0.08
C HIS A 4 -7.14 25.56 0.33
N ASP A 5 -8.29 25.64 -0.31
CA ASP A 5 -9.17 24.52 -0.62
C ASP A 5 -8.87 24.21 -2.10
N ASP A 6 -8.74 22.92 -2.41
CA ASP A 6 -8.75 22.32 -3.76
C ASP A 6 -7.40 22.08 -4.47
N ASP A 7 -6.67 21.04 -4.02
CA ASP A 7 -5.78 20.22 -4.86
C ASP A 7 -5.86 18.75 -4.37
N LEU A 8 -7.06 18.15 -4.41
CA LEU A 8 -7.25 16.69 -4.26
C LEU A 8 -7.32 15.99 -5.63
N ASP A 9 -6.86 16.66 -6.69
CA ASP A 9 -6.82 16.15 -8.07
C ASP A 9 -5.37 16.00 -8.54
N ASP A 10 -4.62 15.13 -7.86
CA ASP A 10 -3.49 14.41 -8.44
C ASP A 10 -3.46 13.04 -7.77
N SER A 11 -2.95 12.00 -8.44
CA SER A 11 -2.93 10.64 -7.88
C SER A 11 -1.85 10.48 -6.79
N GLY A 12 -1.54 11.57 -6.08
CA GLY A 12 -0.28 11.88 -5.46
C GLY A 12 -0.18 11.36 -4.04
N GLY A 13 0.62 10.31 -3.88
CA GLY A 13 1.37 9.99 -2.67
C GLY A 13 0.66 9.96 -1.33
N PHE A 14 1.47 9.79 -0.29
CA PHE A 14 1.07 10.07 1.07
C PHE A 14 2.30 10.44 1.90
N ASP A 15 2.07 11.23 2.94
CA ASP A 15 3.04 11.54 3.96
C ASP A 15 2.65 10.89 5.29
N VAL A 16 3.56 10.99 6.27
CA VAL A 16 3.38 10.46 7.64
C VAL A 16 2.15 11.01 8.38
N ASP A 17 1.58 12.12 7.90
CA ASP A 17 0.40 12.76 8.50
C ASP A 17 -0.92 12.44 7.78
N ASP A 18 -0.89 12.00 6.52
CA ASP A 18 -2.08 11.87 5.66
C ASP A 18 -2.32 10.44 5.13
N TRP A 19 -1.40 9.50 5.39
CA TRP A 19 -1.53 8.09 4.99
C TRP A 19 -2.87 7.44 5.39
N SER A 20 -3.47 7.86 6.50
CA SER A 20 -4.76 7.35 6.98
C SER A 20 -5.95 7.67 6.06
N ARG A 21 -5.80 8.59 5.09
CA ARG A 21 -6.83 8.86 4.07
C ARG A 21 -7.00 7.72 3.07
N LEU A 22 -5.99 6.86 2.95
CA LEU A 22 -5.97 5.77 1.97
C LEU A 22 -7.15 4.84 2.22
N LYS A 23 -7.91 4.54 1.17
CA LYS A 23 -9.10 3.69 1.28
C LYS A 23 -8.67 2.22 1.19
N PRO A 24 -8.81 1.44 2.27
CA PRO A 24 -8.48 0.03 2.21
C PRO A 24 -9.54 -0.72 1.42
N PHE A 25 -9.10 -1.67 0.61
CA PHE A 25 -9.94 -2.65 -0.06
C PHE A 25 -10.14 -3.84 0.87
N THR A 26 -11.30 -3.90 1.50
CA THR A 26 -11.65 -4.94 2.48
C THR A 26 -13.04 -5.54 2.18
N GLY A 27 -13.31 -6.71 2.73
CA GLY A 27 -14.63 -7.33 2.72
C GLY A 27 -14.98 -8.13 1.46
N ARG A 28 -14.12 -8.15 0.43
CA ARG A 28 -14.20 -9.09 -0.70
C ARG A 28 -12.84 -9.25 -1.39
N ILE A 29 -12.67 -10.36 -2.11
CA ILE A 29 -11.52 -10.58 -3.00
C ILE A 29 -11.59 -9.60 -4.17
N ALA A 30 -10.46 -8.99 -4.52
CA ALA A 30 -10.40 -8.03 -5.61
C ALA A 30 -10.58 -8.69 -6.97
N ALA A 31 -11.35 -8.03 -7.83
CA ALA A 31 -11.48 -8.39 -9.23
C ALA A 31 -10.68 -7.42 -10.12
N LEU A 32 -10.44 -7.82 -11.37
CA LEU A 32 -9.77 -6.96 -12.36
C LEU A 32 -10.45 -5.59 -12.54
N ASP A 33 -11.77 -5.52 -12.37
CA ASP A 33 -12.52 -4.27 -12.45
C ASP A 33 -12.17 -3.32 -11.29
N ASP A 34 -11.93 -3.86 -10.09
CA ASP A 34 -11.53 -3.08 -8.92
C ASP A 34 -10.16 -2.43 -9.12
N VAL A 35 -9.21 -3.15 -9.70
CA VAL A 35 -7.88 -2.63 -10.04
C VAL A 35 -7.99 -1.53 -11.10
N ARG A 36 -8.82 -1.74 -12.13
CA ARG A 36 -9.05 -0.73 -13.18
C ARG A 36 -9.74 0.53 -12.65
N ALA A 37 -10.60 0.37 -11.64
CA ALA A 37 -11.24 1.46 -10.93
C ALA A 37 -10.34 2.11 -9.85
N ARG A 38 -9.10 1.60 -9.66
CA ARG A 38 -8.17 2.02 -8.59
C ARG A 38 -8.76 1.85 -7.18
N HIS A 39 -9.66 0.89 -7.01
CA HIS A 39 -10.17 0.50 -5.69
C HIS A 39 -9.29 -0.56 -5.03
N ALA A 40 -8.62 -1.39 -5.82
CA ALA A 40 -7.68 -2.42 -5.37
C ALA A 40 -6.32 -2.24 -6.05
N VAL A 41 -5.26 -2.74 -5.42
CA VAL A 41 -3.90 -2.68 -5.98
C VAL A 41 -3.67 -3.83 -6.96
N PHE A 42 -4.16 -5.03 -6.64
CA PHE A 42 -3.99 -6.21 -7.47
C PHE A 42 -5.26 -7.06 -7.56
N ALA A 43 -5.29 -7.95 -8.54
CA ALA A 43 -6.27 -9.02 -8.66
C ALA A 43 -5.59 -10.27 -9.24
N LEU A 44 -5.60 -11.38 -8.50
CA LEU A 44 -4.98 -12.64 -8.91
C LEU A 44 -6.05 -13.62 -9.44
N ASP A 45 -6.24 -13.64 -10.75
CA ASP A 45 -7.23 -14.50 -11.42
C ASP A 45 -6.75 -15.96 -11.60
N ASP A 46 -5.44 -16.18 -11.60
CA ASP A 46 -4.80 -17.51 -11.84
C ASP A 46 -4.49 -18.26 -10.52
N THR A 47 -5.21 -17.95 -9.44
CA THR A 47 -5.00 -18.57 -8.12
C THR A 47 -6.23 -19.34 -7.65
N GLU A 48 -6.02 -20.32 -6.78
CA GLU A 48 -7.09 -21.13 -6.22
C GLU A 48 -7.48 -20.66 -4.82
N ASN A 49 -8.76 -20.82 -4.48
CA ASN A 49 -9.32 -20.60 -3.14
C ASN A 49 -8.91 -19.25 -2.48
N PRO A 50 -9.15 -18.10 -3.15
CA PRO A 50 -8.79 -16.80 -2.59
C PRO A 50 -9.63 -16.53 -1.33
N SER A 51 -8.98 -16.03 -0.29
CA SER A 51 -9.60 -15.69 0.99
C SER A 51 -9.06 -14.38 1.55
N LEU A 52 -9.85 -13.70 2.37
CA LEU A 52 -9.44 -12.44 2.99
C LEU A 52 -8.57 -12.71 4.21
N ILE A 53 -7.54 -11.91 4.37
CA ILE A 53 -6.75 -11.87 5.61
C ILE A 53 -7.44 -10.88 6.55
N ASP A 54 -7.78 -11.33 7.77
CA ASP A 54 -8.37 -10.49 8.81
C ASP A 54 -7.26 -9.63 9.44
N MET A 55 -7.15 -8.39 8.96
CA MET A 55 -6.12 -7.42 9.33
C MET A 55 -6.74 -6.03 9.44
N ASP A 56 -6.25 -5.22 10.38
CA ASP A 56 -6.58 -3.80 10.46
C ASP A 56 -5.92 -3.07 9.28
N LEU A 57 -6.72 -2.53 8.35
CA LEU A 57 -6.25 -1.76 7.20
C LEU A 57 -6.90 -0.37 7.20
N PRO A 58 -6.21 0.69 6.71
CA PRO A 58 -4.84 0.67 6.19
C PRO A 58 -3.79 0.47 7.29
N GLN A 59 -2.68 -0.20 6.97
CA GLN A 59 -1.62 -0.57 7.91
C GLN A 59 -0.25 -0.08 7.41
N PRO A 60 0.48 0.77 8.17
CA PRO A 60 1.86 1.08 7.87
C PRO A 60 2.74 -0.18 7.90
N VAL A 61 3.58 -0.32 6.88
CA VAL A 61 4.52 -1.43 6.74
C VAL A 61 5.87 -0.97 6.24
N ILE A 62 6.92 -1.69 6.64
CA ILE A 62 8.22 -1.65 5.97
C ILE A 62 8.28 -2.88 5.06
N TRP A 63 8.50 -2.66 3.77
CA TRP A 63 8.59 -3.70 2.76
C TRP A 63 10.05 -3.85 2.31
N TRP A 64 10.53 -5.09 2.22
CA TRP A 64 11.83 -5.40 1.66
C TRP A 64 11.69 -5.94 0.23
N ASP A 65 12.27 -5.22 -0.72
CA ASP A 65 12.38 -5.62 -2.13
C ASP A 65 13.86 -5.78 -2.53
N ASP A 66 14.13 -6.13 -3.79
CA ASP A 66 15.47 -6.22 -4.36
C ASP A 66 16.26 -4.89 -4.24
N ASP A 67 15.58 -3.74 -4.26
CA ASP A 67 16.19 -2.40 -4.09
C ASP A 67 16.42 -1.99 -2.62
N GLY A 68 15.93 -2.79 -1.66
CA GLY A 68 16.10 -2.56 -0.22
C GLY A 68 14.79 -2.32 0.52
N GLU A 69 14.89 -1.69 1.69
CA GLU A 69 13.73 -1.39 2.54
C GLU A 69 13.00 -0.13 2.05
N GLN A 70 11.67 -0.22 1.98
CA GLN A 70 10.80 0.85 1.54
C GLN A 70 9.62 0.99 2.51
N ALA A 71 9.22 2.23 2.81
CA ALA A 71 7.97 2.46 3.52
C ALA A 71 6.80 2.29 2.56
N ALA A 72 5.75 1.64 3.05
CA ALA A 72 4.50 1.53 2.33
C ALA A 72 3.32 1.51 3.32
N VAL A 73 2.11 1.52 2.75
CA VAL A 73 0.88 1.28 3.49
C VAL A 73 0.12 0.15 2.81
N ALA A 74 -0.13 -0.93 3.55
CA ALA A 74 -0.99 -1.99 3.10
C ALA A 74 -2.44 -1.51 3.09
N VAL A 75 -3.09 -1.60 1.93
CA VAL A 75 -4.49 -1.23 1.73
C VAL A 75 -5.34 -2.44 1.33
N GLN A 76 -4.73 -3.56 0.99
CA GLN A 76 -5.41 -4.79 0.58
C GLN A 76 -4.62 -5.98 1.15
N ALA A 77 -5.31 -7.00 1.65
CA ALA A 77 -4.69 -8.21 2.18
C ALA A 77 -5.52 -9.45 1.82
N GLU A 78 -4.94 -10.35 1.01
CA GLU A 78 -5.62 -11.54 0.49
C GLU A 78 -4.68 -12.74 0.53
N ALA A 79 -5.21 -13.91 0.87
CA ALA A 79 -4.49 -15.18 0.83
C ALA A 79 -4.95 -16.00 -0.36
N HIS A 80 -4.00 -16.51 -1.13
CA HIS A 80 -4.22 -17.24 -2.37
C HIS A 80 -3.47 -18.56 -2.35
N VAL A 81 -4.06 -19.62 -2.92
CA VAL A 81 -3.36 -20.90 -3.09
C VAL A 81 -2.72 -20.93 -4.48
N SER A 82 -1.41 -21.14 -4.54
CA SER A 82 -0.66 -21.33 -5.78
C SER A 82 -1.01 -22.66 -6.45
N ALA A 83 -0.61 -22.83 -7.71
CA ALA A 83 -0.80 -24.08 -8.44
C ALA A 83 -0.10 -25.30 -7.78
N ASP A 84 0.93 -25.05 -6.97
CA ASP A 84 1.65 -26.06 -6.20
C ASP A 84 0.98 -26.39 -4.85
N GLY A 85 -0.12 -25.71 -4.53
CA GLY A 85 -0.88 -25.89 -3.29
C GLY A 85 -0.34 -25.08 -2.10
N GLU A 86 0.58 -24.16 -2.33
CA GLU A 86 1.16 -23.32 -1.29
C GLU A 86 0.28 -22.08 -1.06
N THR A 87 0.02 -21.74 0.20
CA THR A 87 -0.73 -20.53 0.54
C THR A 87 0.22 -19.34 0.53
N MET A 88 -0.09 -18.35 -0.29
CA MET A 88 0.62 -17.09 -0.42
C MET A 88 -0.26 -15.98 0.16
N GLU A 89 0.24 -15.31 1.18
CA GLU A 89 -0.42 -14.15 1.77
C GLU A 89 0.11 -12.91 1.07
N VAL A 90 -0.75 -12.24 0.31
CA VAL A 90 -0.39 -11.16 -0.60
C VAL A 90 -1.02 -9.86 -0.13
N LEU A 91 -0.19 -8.82 -0.08
CA LEU A 91 -0.58 -7.47 0.29
C LEU A 91 -0.52 -6.54 -0.92
N GLY A 92 -1.54 -5.69 -1.03
CA GLY A 92 -1.55 -4.55 -1.93
C GLY A 92 -1.06 -3.33 -1.18
N LEU A 93 0.06 -2.79 -1.62
CA LEU A 93 0.76 -1.69 -0.99
C LEU A 93 0.59 -0.42 -1.81
N ILE A 94 0.46 0.71 -1.13
CA ILE A 94 0.63 2.05 -1.69
C ILE A 94 1.97 2.60 -1.20
N LEU A 95 2.74 3.20 -2.10
CA LEU A 95 4.03 3.83 -1.84
C LEU A 95 3.87 5.34 -1.61
N PRO A 96 4.79 6.00 -0.88
CA PRO A 96 4.72 7.43 -0.59
C PRO A 96 4.68 8.34 -1.82
N ASP A 97 5.27 7.91 -2.95
CA ASP A 97 5.23 8.66 -4.22
C ASP A 97 3.86 8.57 -4.94
N GLY A 98 2.97 7.70 -4.46
CA GLY A 98 1.67 7.41 -5.08
C GLY A 98 1.68 6.16 -5.95
N GLY A 99 2.84 5.52 -6.08
CA GLY A 99 2.97 4.19 -6.67
C GLY A 99 2.19 3.13 -5.89
N SER A 100 1.99 1.98 -6.53
CA SER A 100 1.38 0.81 -5.91
C SER A 100 2.25 -0.41 -6.16
N ALA A 101 2.44 -1.24 -5.15
CA ALA A 101 3.26 -2.44 -5.19
C ALA A 101 2.51 -3.65 -4.63
N VAL A 102 2.97 -4.85 -4.97
CA VAL A 102 2.43 -6.11 -4.45
C VAL A 102 3.56 -6.81 -3.72
N ALA A 103 3.32 -7.15 -2.46
CA ALA A 103 4.30 -7.82 -1.61
C ALA A 103 3.70 -9.05 -0.93
N LEU A 104 4.55 -9.98 -0.50
CA LEU A 104 4.12 -11.06 0.37
C LEU A 104 4.10 -10.58 1.82
N LEU A 105 3.19 -11.12 2.63
CA LEU A 105 3.12 -10.81 4.06
C LEU A 105 4.42 -11.15 4.80
N GLU A 106 5.17 -12.14 4.31
CA GLU A 106 6.47 -12.53 4.87
C GLU A 106 7.61 -11.55 4.57
N ASP A 107 7.46 -10.74 3.52
CA ASP A 107 8.46 -9.75 3.07
C ASP A 107 8.17 -8.34 3.65
N VAL A 108 7.20 -8.24 4.56
CA VAL A 108 6.85 -6.98 5.23
C VAL A 108 6.86 -7.10 6.74
N ASP A 109 7.21 -6.01 7.40
CA ASP A 109 7.04 -5.82 8.83
C ASP A 109 5.93 -4.81 9.06
N LEU A 110 4.92 -5.21 9.84
CA LEU A 110 3.85 -4.33 10.26
C LEU A 110 4.37 -3.40 11.36
N VAL A 111 4.25 -2.10 11.14
CA VAL A 111 4.77 -1.07 12.04
C VAL A 111 3.67 -0.09 12.46
N ASP A 112 3.88 0.59 13.58
CA ASP A 112 3.00 1.68 14.01
C ASP A 112 3.33 2.96 13.24
N ASP A 113 2.37 3.87 13.09
CA ASP A 113 2.61 5.15 12.38
C ASP A 113 3.62 6.05 13.12
N THR A 114 3.87 5.79 14.41
CA THR A 114 4.91 6.46 15.19
C THR A 114 6.31 5.83 15.05
N ASP A 115 6.46 4.78 14.24
CA ASP A 115 7.76 4.12 14.03
C ASP A 115 8.75 5.07 13.32
N PRO A 116 9.94 5.33 13.91
CA PRO A 116 10.87 6.31 13.36
C PRO A 116 11.50 5.85 12.03
N VAL A 117 11.65 4.55 11.79
CA VAL A 117 12.22 4.02 10.54
C VAL A 117 11.23 4.20 9.41
N TRP A 118 9.97 3.82 9.65
CA TRP A 118 8.92 4.03 8.66
C TRP A 118 8.76 5.50 8.29
N ARG A 119 8.73 6.40 9.29
CA ARG A 119 8.60 7.85 9.03
C ARG A 119 9.77 8.40 8.23
N GLU A 120 11.01 8.03 8.57
CA GLU A 120 12.19 8.43 7.83
C GLU A 120 12.15 7.93 6.37
N LEU A 121 11.70 6.69 6.14
CA LEU A 121 11.56 6.13 4.79
C LEU A 121 10.48 6.85 3.97
N VAL A 122 9.34 7.20 4.57
CA VAL A 122 8.29 8.00 3.92
C VAL A 122 8.85 9.38 3.51
N GLU A 123 9.50 10.08 4.44
CA GLU A 123 10.10 11.40 4.20
C GLU A 123 11.18 11.38 3.11
N ASN A 124 11.98 10.30 3.04
CA ASN A 124 12.98 10.15 1.99
C ASN A 124 12.36 9.84 0.61
N ALA A 125 11.25 9.11 0.56
CA ALA A 125 10.61 8.70 -0.69
C ALA A 125 9.90 9.87 -1.41
N ILE A 126 9.31 10.80 -0.66
CA ILE A 126 8.69 12.01 -1.20
C ILE A 126 9.72 13.10 -1.58
N GLY A 127 10.96 12.98 -1.10
CA GLY A 127 12.02 13.97 -1.26
C GLY A 127 11.75 15.28 -0.52
N PRO A 128 12.75 16.17 -0.36
CA PRO A 128 12.45 17.56 -0.05
C PRO A 128 11.62 18.12 -1.20
N ALA A 129 10.44 18.68 -0.92
CA ALA A 129 9.66 19.41 -1.92
C ALA A 129 10.62 20.32 -2.70
N ASP A 130 10.72 20.11 -4.02
CA ASP A 130 11.58 20.86 -4.93
C ASP A 130 11.31 22.37 -4.75
N ASP A 131 12.11 23.04 -3.92
CA ASP A 131 12.37 24.48 -4.00
C ASP A 131 13.26 24.68 -5.23
N GLU A 132 12.67 24.57 -6.43
CA GLU A 132 13.30 25.04 -7.66
C GLU A 132 13.35 26.59 -7.63
N ASP A 133 14.52 27.14 -7.31
CA ASP A 133 14.91 28.57 -7.34
C ASP A 133 14.85 29.20 -8.76
#